data_AF-A0A1G6HSW9-F1
#
_entry.id   AF-A0A1G6HSW9-F1
#
_cell.length_a   1.000
_cell.length_b   1.000
_cell.length_c   1.000
_cell.angle_alpha   90.00
_cell.angle_beta   90.00
_cell.angle_gamma   90.00
#
_symmetry.space_group_name_H-M   'P 1'
#
loop_
_entity.id
_entity.type
_entity.pdbx_description
1 polymer ?
#
loop_
_entity_poly.entity_id
_entity_poly.type
_entity_poly.pdbx_seq_one_letter_code
_entity_poly.pdbx_strand_id
1 'polypeptide(L)'
;MPPLSSGLTIATWSELADRTPTYALVAGVDLVVIRYGDEVSVLYGRCLHRGSLLADGSIRGDDLVCGVHGWDYRVETGVSAYANDEALQKFTAWVDTDADAVMVDEGEIATWKREMADLTAVAFAGAAGRQET
;
A
#
# COMPACT_ATOMS: atom_id res chain seq x y z
N MET A 1 -2.39 12.66 16.16
CA MET A 1 -3.29 13.73 15.69
C MET A 1 -3.62 13.41 14.25
N PRO A 2 -4.89 13.10 13.90
CA PRO A 2 -5.24 12.89 12.50
C PRO A 2 -4.99 14.19 11.72
N PRO A 3 -4.60 14.12 10.44
CA PRO A 3 -4.47 15.31 9.61
C PRO A 3 -5.80 16.07 9.52
N LEU A 4 -5.74 17.39 9.31
CA LEU A 4 -6.91 18.28 9.18
C LEU A 4 -7.70 18.09 7.87
N SER A 5 -7.25 17.16 7.01
CA SER A 5 -7.95 16.73 5.81
C SER A 5 -8.97 15.65 6.21
N SER A 6 -10.22 15.78 5.77
CA SER A 6 -11.24 14.74 5.95
C SER A 6 -10.73 13.41 5.39
N GLY A 7 -10.53 12.41 6.26
CA GLY A 7 -10.11 11.09 5.83
C GLY A 7 -11.17 10.43 4.94
N LEU A 8 -10.73 9.52 4.08
CA LEU A 8 -11.61 8.64 3.33
C LEU A 8 -11.70 7.29 4.04
N THR A 9 -12.92 6.84 4.33
CA THR A 9 -13.17 5.49 4.88
C THR A 9 -12.92 4.43 3.80
N ILE A 10 -12.08 3.44 4.13
CA ILE A 10 -11.71 2.35 3.21
C ILE A 10 -12.14 0.96 3.66
N ALA A 11 -12.45 0.79 4.96
CA ALA A 11 -12.95 -0.46 5.52
C ALA A 11 -13.67 -0.20 6.85
N THR A 12 -14.57 -1.11 7.24
CA THR A 12 -15.15 -1.17 8.58
C THR A 12 -14.15 -1.82 9.53
N TRP A 13 -13.80 -1.18 10.65
CA TRP A 13 -12.76 -1.68 11.56
C TRP A 13 -13.14 -3.03 12.20
N SER A 14 -14.37 -3.16 12.69
CA SER A 14 -14.85 -4.38 13.33
C SER A 14 -14.96 -5.59 12.38
N GLU A 15 -15.07 -5.36 11.07
CA GLU A 15 -15.14 -6.41 10.05
C GLU A 15 -13.76 -6.90 9.61
N LEU A 16 -12.70 -6.14 9.89
CA LEU A 16 -11.34 -6.57 9.60
C LEU A 16 -10.90 -7.65 10.61
N ALA A 17 -10.69 -8.86 10.09
CA ALA A 17 -10.06 -9.93 10.84
C ALA A 17 -8.58 -9.61 11.11
N ASP A 18 -8.12 -9.97 12.30
CA ASP A 18 -6.72 -9.79 12.67
C ASP A 18 -5.80 -10.56 11.70
N ARG A 19 -4.70 -9.91 11.30
CA ARG A 19 -3.67 -10.47 10.41
C ARG A 19 -4.22 -11.08 9.12
N THR A 20 -5.29 -10.50 8.59
CA THR A 20 -5.90 -10.90 7.31
C THR A 20 -5.80 -9.76 6.30
N PRO A 21 -5.01 -9.90 5.21
CA PRO A 21 -4.90 -8.89 4.18
C PRO A 21 -6.26 -8.62 3.52
N THR A 22 -6.65 -7.36 3.45
CA THR A 22 -7.94 -6.94 2.86
C THR A 22 -7.70 -5.92 1.76
N TYR A 23 -8.43 -6.06 0.65
CA TYR A 23 -8.31 -5.16 -0.49
C TYR A 23 -9.03 -3.83 -0.27
N ALA A 24 -8.43 -2.74 -0.72
CA ALA A 24 -9.11 -1.45 -0.92
C ALA A 24 -8.61 -0.76 -2.19
N LEU A 25 -9.41 0.16 -2.74
CA LEU A 25 -9.08 0.94 -3.93
C LEU A 25 -9.34 2.42 -3.66
N VAL A 26 -8.31 3.25 -3.74
CA VAL A 26 -8.41 4.70 -3.50
C VAL A 26 -7.69 5.45 -4.62
N ALA A 27 -8.34 6.45 -5.20
CA ALA A 27 -7.80 7.22 -6.33
C ALA A 27 -7.25 6.35 -7.49
N GLY A 28 -7.73 5.11 -7.64
CA GLY A 28 -7.23 4.13 -8.62
C GLY A 28 -5.86 3.53 -8.29
N VAL A 29 -5.47 3.52 -7.01
CA VAL A 29 -4.33 2.79 -6.45
C VAL A 29 -4.86 1.61 -5.65
N ASP A 30 -4.40 0.41 -6.00
CA ASP A 30 -4.68 -0.80 -5.22
C ASP A 30 -3.96 -0.70 -3.87
N LEU A 31 -4.68 -0.98 -2.78
CA LEU A 31 -4.17 -0.98 -1.42
C LEU A 31 -4.35 -2.35 -0.79
N VAL A 32 -3.49 -2.65 0.18
CA VAL A 32 -3.66 -3.77 1.10
C VAL A 32 -3.76 -3.22 2.53
N VAL A 33 -4.89 -3.50 3.17
CA VAL A 33 -5.22 -3.11 4.54
C VAL A 33 -4.99 -4.31 5.44
N ILE A 34 -4.21 -4.12 6.50
CA ILE A 34 -3.85 -5.18 7.43
C ILE A 34 -4.09 -4.67 8.84
N ARG A 35 -5.07 -5.28 9.51
CA ARG A 35 -5.22 -5.16 10.95
C ARG A 35 -4.20 -6.04 11.66
N TYR A 36 -3.54 -5.51 12.68
CA TYR A 36 -2.69 -6.29 13.58
C TYR A 36 -2.82 -5.76 15.01
N GLY A 37 -3.53 -6.51 15.85
CA GLY A 37 -3.94 -6.05 17.18
C GLY A 37 -4.91 -4.86 17.08
N ASP A 38 -4.52 -3.74 17.69
CA ASP A 38 -5.26 -2.47 17.71
C ASP A 38 -4.73 -1.46 16.67
N GLU A 39 -3.81 -1.90 15.81
CA GLU A 39 -3.21 -1.08 14.77
C GLU A 39 -3.67 -1.52 13.38
N VAL A 40 -3.48 -0.62 12.42
CA VAL A 40 -3.73 -0.85 11.00
C VAL A 40 -2.55 -0.38 10.17
N SER A 41 -2.17 -1.17 9.18
CA SER A 41 -1.22 -0.79 8.14
C SER A 41 -1.94 -0.77 6.80
N VAL A 42 -1.72 0.30 6.04
CA VAL A 42 -2.22 0.44 4.67
C VAL A 42 -1.02 0.62 3.77
N LEU A 43 -0.76 -0.39 2.94
CA LEU A 43 0.38 -0.44 2.03
C LEU A 43 -0.10 -0.44 0.58
N TYR A 44 0.80 -0.15 -0.35
CA TYR A 44 0.57 -0.40 -1.77
C TYR A 44 0.20 -1.88 -1.99
N GLY A 45 -0.91 -2.10 -2.68
CA GLY A 45 -1.59 -3.39 -2.75
C GLY A 45 -1.05 -4.35 -3.79
N ARG A 46 -0.01 -3.99 -4.55
CA ARG A 46 0.61 -4.88 -5.54
C ARG A 46 2.03 -5.24 -5.15
N CYS A 47 2.34 -6.53 -5.28
CA CYS A 47 3.68 -7.05 -5.02
C CYS A 47 4.70 -6.45 -6.00
N LEU A 48 5.81 -5.89 -5.50
CA LEU A 48 6.86 -5.29 -6.32
C LEU A 48 7.58 -6.30 -7.23
N HIS A 49 7.54 -7.60 -6.89
CA HIS A 49 8.14 -8.63 -7.73
C HIS A 49 7.41 -8.76 -9.09
N ARG A 50 6.07 -8.87 -9.12
CA ARG A 50 5.29 -9.13 -10.37
C ARG A 50 3.87 -8.55 -10.42
N GLY A 51 3.51 -7.65 -9.51
CA GLY A 51 2.26 -6.89 -9.58
C GLY A 51 0.99 -7.63 -9.17
N SER A 52 1.08 -8.82 -8.58
CA SER A 52 -0.07 -9.54 -8.02
C SER A 52 -0.68 -8.79 -6.84
N LEU A 53 -1.99 -8.95 -6.62
CA LEU A 53 -2.67 -8.36 -5.47
C LEU A 53 -2.17 -9.02 -4.17
N LEU A 54 -1.74 -8.20 -3.22
CA LEU A 54 -1.27 -8.64 -1.92
C LEU A 54 -2.44 -8.94 -0.96
N ALA A 55 -3.65 -8.47 -1.29
CA ALA A 55 -4.87 -8.87 -0.61
C ALA A 55 -5.16 -10.38 -0.76
N ASP A 56 -4.68 -11.01 -1.84
CA ASP A 56 -4.74 -12.48 -2.02
C ASP A 56 -3.58 -13.21 -1.32
N GLY A 57 -2.77 -12.48 -0.54
CA GLY A 57 -1.63 -13.00 0.21
C GLY A 57 -2.02 -13.56 1.57
N SER A 58 -1.00 -13.71 2.43
CA SER A 58 -1.18 -14.19 3.81
C SER A 58 -0.16 -13.52 4.74
N ILE A 59 -0.46 -13.44 6.03
CA ILE A 59 0.52 -13.01 7.03
C ILE A 59 1.27 -14.22 7.59
N ARG A 60 2.61 -14.15 7.66
CA ARG A 60 3.47 -15.14 8.32
C ARG A 60 4.41 -14.42 9.28
N GLY A 61 4.27 -14.67 10.58
CA GLY A 61 4.98 -13.86 11.57
C GLY A 61 4.56 -12.40 11.42
N ASP A 62 5.52 -11.51 11.16
CA ASP A 62 5.25 -10.08 10.99
C ASP A 62 5.30 -9.64 9.52
N ASP A 63 5.30 -10.60 8.60
CA ASP A 63 5.44 -10.36 7.16
C ASP A 63 4.14 -10.65 6.40
N LEU A 64 3.77 -9.72 5.53
CA LEU A 64 2.84 -9.91 4.44
C LEU A 64 3.53 -10.68 3.31
N VAL A 65 3.03 -11.87 3.01
CA VAL A 65 3.59 -12.80 2.04
C VAL A 65 2.68 -12.91 0.84
N CYS A 66 3.22 -12.60 -0.33
CA CYS A 66 2.56 -12.73 -1.62
C CYS A 66 2.18 -14.20 -1.90
N GLY A 67 0.91 -14.45 -2.26
CA GLY A 67 0.38 -15.79 -2.51
C GLY A 67 0.93 -16.51 -3.75
N VAL A 68 1.70 -15.82 -4.60
CA VAL A 68 2.21 -16.40 -5.85
C VAL A 68 3.61 -17.00 -5.68
N HIS A 69 4.60 -16.18 -5.33
CA HIS A 69 6.01 -16.60 -5.22
C HIS A 69 6.60 -16.42 -3.81
N GLY A 70 5.77 -16.09 -2.82
CA GLY A 70 6.20 -15.99 -1.43
C GLY A 70 7.04 -14.76 -1.08
N TRP A 71 7.07 -13.73 -1.93
CA TRP A 71 7.77 -12.48 -1.63
C TRP A 71 7.16 -11.81 -0.40
N ASP A 72 8.01 -11.34 0.49
CA ASP A 72 7.64 -10.85 1.82
C ASP A 72 7.83 -9.34 1.96
N TYR A 73 7.01 -8.74 2.82
CA TYR A 73 7.09 -7.36 3.26
C TYR A 73 6.66 -7.26 4.71
N ARG A 74 7.44 -6.60 5.58
CA ARG A 74 7.04 -6.37 6.97
C ARG A 74 5.72 -5.60 7.02
N VAL A 75 4.74 -6.07 7.78
CA VAL A 75 3.42 -5.45 7.92
C VAL A 75 3.54 -4.00 8.39
N GLU A 76 4.43 -3.73 9.34
CA GLU A 76 4.61 -2.42 9.95
C GLU A 76 5.23 -1.40 8.98
N THR A 77 6.23 -1.80 8.19
CA THR A 77 7.07 -0.86 7.42
C THR A 77 6.92 -0.96 5.92
N GLY A 78 6.39 -2.07 5.40
CA GLY A 78 6.36 -2.41 3.98
C GLY A 78 7.72 -2.86 3.42
N VAL A 79 8.78 -2.90 4.22
CA VAL A 79 10.13 -3.28 3.78
C VAL A 79 10.25 -4.80 3.70
N SER A 80 10.75 -5.35 2.59
CA SER A 80 11.03 -6.78 2.49
C SER A 80 12.13 -7.20 3.46
N ALA A 81 11.91 -8.28 4.20
CA ALA A 81 12.93 -8.88 5.07
C ALA A 81 14.01 -9.60 4.25
N TYR A 82 13.65 -10.10 3.06
CA TYR A 82 14.59 -10.70 2.11
C TYR A 82 15.42 -9.67 1.33
N ALA A 83 14.78 -8.64 0.77
CA ALA A 83 15.41 -7.60 -0.04
C ALA A 83 15.15 -6.21 0.59
N ASN A 84 15.95 -5.82 1.58
CA ASN A 84 15.67 -4.62 2.39
C ASN A 84 15.73 -3.28 1.62
N ASP A 85 16.18 -3.28 0.36
CA ASP A 85 16.10 -2.17 -0.59
C ASP A 85 14.73 -2.05 -1.27
N GLU A 86 13.91 -3.10 -1.24
CA GLU A 86 12.53 -3.08 -1.71
C GLU A 86 11.56 -2.78 -0.56
N ALA A 87 10.79 -1.70 -0.73
CA ALA A 87 9.76 -1.30 0.22
C ALA A 87 8.47 -0.92 -0.51
N LEU A 88 7.35 -1.48 -0.05
CA LEU A 88 6.03 -0.99 -0.42
C LEU A 88 5.84 0.43 0.12
N GLN A 89 5.14 1.27 -0.64
CA GLN A 89 4.67 2.55 -0.11
C GLN A 89 3.70 2.27 1.05
N LYS A 90 4.01 2.81 2.23
CA LYS A 90 3.06 2.90 3.35
C LYS A 90 2.33 4.23 3.28
N PHE A 91 1.02 4.20 3.45
CA PHE A 91 0.17 5.39 3.46
C PHE A 91 -0.24 5.74 4.88
N THR A 92 -0.54 7.02 5.12
CA THR A 92 -1.11 7.46 6.39
C THR A 92 -2.50 6.87 6.56
N ALA A 93 -2.68 6.12 7.65
CA ALA A 93 -3.94 5.50 8.01
C ALA A 93 -4.21 5.64 9.51
N TRP A 94 -5.47 5.70 9.88
CA TRP A 94 -5.91 5.71 11.28
C TRP A 94 -7.25 5.00 11.44
N VAL A 95 -7.50 4.53 12.66
CA VAL A 95 -8.76 3.92 13.05
C VAL A 95 -9.61 5.00 13.74
N ASP A 96 -10.83 5.19 13.27
CA ASP A 96 -11.88 5.92 13.98
C ASP A 96 -12.77 4.89 14.68
N THR A 97 -12.60 4.74 16.00
CA THR A 97 -13.35 3.76 16.78
C THR A 97 -14.80 4.16 17.02
N ASP A 98 -15.12 5.45 16.97
CA ASP A 98 -16.49 5.93 17.15
C ASP A 98 -17.32 5.70 15.89
N ALA A 99 -16.69 5.83 14.72
CA ALA A 99 -17.29 5.56 13.41
C ALA A 99 -17.10 4.10 12.93
N ASP A 100 -16.40 3.27 13.69
CA ASP A 100 -16.02 1.88 13.33
C ASP A 100 -15.35 1.79 11.94
N ALA A 101 -14.41 2.70 11.66
CA ALA A 101 -13.85 2.90 10.33
C ALA A 101 -12.32 2.92 10.30
N VAL A 102 -11.74 2.33 9.27
CA VAL A 102 -10.35 2.58 8.86
C VAL A 102 -10.35 3.70 7.82
N MET A 103 -9.54 4.72 8.06
CA MET A 103 -9.45 5.92 7.24
C MET A 103 -8.04 6.12 6.69
N VAL A 104 -7.96 6.78 5.53
CA VAL A 104 -6.70 7.20 4.90
C VAL A 104 -6.78 8.64 4.40
N ASP A 105 -5.62 9.24 4.11
CA ASP A 105 -5.54 10.50 3.36
C ASP A 105 -5.60 10.21 1.84
N GLU A 106 -6.76 10.45 1.22
CA GLU A 106 -6.93 10.29 -0.22
C GLU A 106 -5.99 11.21 -1.03
N GLY A 107 -5.71 12.41 -0.52
CA GLY A 107 -4.83 13.38 -1.16
C GLY A 107 -3.38 12.91 -1.23
N GLU A 108 -2.90 12.25 -0.16
CA GLU A 108 -1.60 11.57 -0.14
C GLU A 108 -1.52 10.52 -1.25
N ILE A 109 -2.50 9.60 -1.29
CA ILE A 109 -2.53 8.49 -2.25
C ILE A 109 -2.62 9.02 -3.70
N ALA A 110 -3.47 10.01 -3.94
CA ALA A 110 -3.61 10.63 -5.25
C ALA A 110 -2.33 11.35 -5.69
N THR A 111 -1.60 11.98 -4.77
CA THR A 111 -0.33 12.65 -5.04
C THR A 111 0.76 11.64 -5.38
N TRP A 112 0.91 10.61 -4.55
CA TRP A 112 1.83 9.50 -4.82
C TRP A 112 1.59 8.87 -6.19
N LYS A 113 0.33 8.63 -6.57
CA LYS A 113 -0.02 8.09 -7.89
C LYS A 113 0.48 8.97 -9.03
N ARG A 114 0.30 10.30 -8.93
CA ARG A 114 0.76 11.24 -9.95
C ARG A 114 2.29 11.23 -10.05
N GLU A 115 2.98 11.27 -8.93
CA GLU A 115 4.44 11.24 -8.90
C GLU A 115 5.00 9.94 -9.51
N MET A 116 4.38 8.79 -9.23
CA MET A 116 4.77 7.51 -9.84
C MET A 116 4.47 7.44 -11.34
N ALA A 117 3.36 8.06 -11.78
CA ALA A 117 3.05 8.19 -13.20
C ALA A 117 4.05 9.12 -13.92
N ASP A 118 4.50 10.17 -13.26
CA ASP A 118 5.49 11.10 -13.80
C ASP A 118 6.88 10.45 -13.86
N LEU A 119 7.30 9.70 -12.84
CA LEU A 119 8.56 8.95 -12.86
C LEU A 119 8.61 7.92 -13.99
N THR A 120 7.50 7.22 -14.22
CA THR A 120 7.40 6.30 -15.36
C THR A 120 7.44 7.07 -16.68
N ALA A 121 6.73 8.19 -16.82
CA ALA A 121 6.79 9.04 -18.01
C ALA A 121 8.20 9.59 -18.29
N VAL A 122 8.94 10.01 -17.25
CA VAL A 122 10.33 10.48 -17.37
C VAL A 122 11.27 9.33 -17.76
N ALA A 123 11.09 8.13 -17.20
CA ALA A 123 11.87 6.95 -17.58
C ALA A 123 11.67 6.58 -19.06
N PHE A 124 10.47 6.77 -19.63
CA PHE A 124 10.22 6.59 -21.06
C PHE A 124 10.72 7.76 -21.92
N ALA A 125 10.64 9.00 -21.45
CA ALA A 125 11.16 10.17 -22.17
C ALA A 125 12.71 10.15 -22.29
N GLY A 126 13.41 9.59 -21.30
CA GLY A 126 14.87 9.43 -21.30
C GLY A 126 15.42 8.45 -22.34
N ALA A 127 14.57 7.63 -22.98
CA ALA A 127 14.99 6.68 -24.02
C ALA A 127 14.95 7.28 -25.44
N ALA A 128 14.36 8.46 -25.65
CA ALA A 128 14.12 9.06 -26.96
C ALA A 128 15.11 10.19 -27.35
N GLY A 129 16.28 10.27 -26.70
CA GLY A 129 17.17 11.42 -26.79
C GLY A 129 18.61 11.12 -27.23
N ARG A 130 18.82 10.41 -28.34
CA ARG A 130 20.06 10.50 -29.15
C ARG A 130 19.72 10.32 -30.63
N GLN A 131 19.47 11.43 -31.32
CA GLN A 131 19.72 11.52 -32.75
C GLN A 131 21.00 12.31 -32.92
N GLU A 132 22.08 11.59 -33.23
CA GLU A 132 23.32 12.16 -33.76
C GLU A 132 23.13 12.34 -35.27
N THR A 133 23.14 13.59 -35.74
CA THR A 133 23.71 14.00 -37.04
C THR A 133 24.17 15.44 -36.93
#